data_AF-A0A947E185-F1
#
_entry.id   AF-A0A947E185-F1
#
_cell.length_a   1.000
_cell.length_b   1.000
_cell.length_c   1.000
_cell.angle_alpha   90.00
_cell.angle_beta   90.00
_cell.angle_gamma   90.00
#
_symmetry.space_group_name_H-M   'P 1'
#
loop_
_entity.id
_entity.type
_entity.pdbx_description
1 polymer ?
#
loop_
_entity_poly.entity_id
_entity_poly.type
_entity_poly.pdbx_seq_one_letter_code
_entity_poly.pdbx_strand_id
1 'polypeptide(L)'
;SRGRTTPEDIDKLFVRGRGEVMVPLSSIVKVREAVSPRELNHFNQRRSVSITANLAPGYALGEALQFMDDTARKVLPPGYATELNGVSREFRSSSGALGLVFALALLFIFLVLSAQFESFVDPFVILLAVPLSMVGALAALKLTGGTLNVYSQIGLITLVGLITKHGILIVEFSNQLRQQGRSLQQAVIEAASLRLRPILMTTGAMVLGALPLALSSGAGAESRQQIGWVIVGGMSLGTLLTIFVVPAVYSLLARKQAPGANETPAEPDDAAHSAHA
;
A
#
# COMPACT_ATOMS: atom_id res chain seq x y z
N SER A 1 -58.62 -10.74 -6.82
CA SER A 1 -57.82 -11.68 -7.65
C SER A 1 -57.57 -13.00 -6.90
N ARG A 2 -58.63 -13.74 -6.54
CA ARG A 2 -58.63 -14.75 -5.46
C ARG A 2 -58.43 -16.22 -5.92
N GLY A 3 -57.64 -16.48 -6.96
CA GLY A 3 -57.53 -17.83 -7.56
C GLY A 3 -56.24 -18.06 -8.35
N ARG A 4 -55.10 -17.61 -7.82
CA ARG A 4 -53.76 -17.84 -8.39
C ARG A 4 -52.75 -18.13 -7.27
N THR A 5 -53.19 -18.84 -6.25
CA THR A 5 -52.43 -19.01 -5.00
C THR A 5 -51.81 -20.39 -4.88
N THR A 6 -52.40 -21.40 -5.51
CA THR A 6 -51.87 -22.77 -5.48
C THR A 6 -51.82 -23.38 -6.88
N PRO A 7 -50.92 -24.36 -7.11
CA PRO A 7 -50.83 -25.06 -8.39
C PRO A 7 -52.15 -25.71 -8.83
N GLU A 8 -53.03 -26.11 -7.89
CA GLU A 8 -54.34 -26.71 -8.21
C GLU A 8 -55.35 -25.70 -8.81
N ASP A 9 -55.07 -24.39 -8.74
CA ASP A 9 -55.92 -23.38 -9.38
C ASP A 9 -55.82 -23.44 -10.93
N ILE A 10 -54.77 -24.07 -11.48
CA ILE A 10 -54.62 -24.29 -12.93
C ILE A 10 -55.70 -25.25 -13.47
N ASP A 11 -56.17 -26.20 -12.64
CA ASP A 11 -57.19 -27.18 -13.02
C ASP A 11 -58.58 -26.56 -13.22
N LYS A 12 -58.79 -25.35 -12.69
CA LYS A 12 -60.04 -24.59 -12.81
C LYS A 12 -60.10 -23.71 -14.07
N LEU A 13 -59.05 -23.73 -14.89
CA LEU A 13 -58.98 -22.99 -16.15
C LEU A 13 -59.56 -23.83 -17.29
N PHE A 14 -60.44 -23.22 -18.08
CA PHE A 14 -61.04 -23.85 -19.25
C PHE A 14 -60.62 -23.12 -20.52
N VAL A 15 -60.33 -23.89 -21.57
CA VAL A 15 -59.98 -23.35 -22.89
C VAL A 15 -61.06 -23.78 -23.88
N ARG A 16 -61.45 -22.86 -24.77
CA ARG A 16 -62.47 -23.12 -25.78
C ARG A 16 -61.87 -23.95 -26.93
N GLY A 17 -62.41 -25.15 -27.13
CA GLY A 17 -62.10 -26.03 -28.25
C GLY A 17 -62.90 -25.71 -29.51
N ARG A 18 -62.75 -26.53 -30.55
CA ARG A 18 -63.58 -26.41 -31.77
C ARG A 18 -65.06 -26.65 -31.43
N GLY A 19 -65.93 -25.76 -31.88
CA GLY A 19 -67.38 -25.87 -31.66
C GLY A 19 -67.88 -25.35 -30.31
N GLU A 20 -67.23 -24.31 -29.73
CA GLU A 20 -67.63 -23.68 -28.45
C GLU A 20 -67.54 -24.58 -27.20
N VAL A 21 -67.01 -25.81 -27.33
CA VAL A 21 -66.87 -26.74 -26.20
C VAL A 21 -65.76 -26.29 -25.26
N MET A 22 -66.08 -26.18 -23.97
CA MET A 22 -65.11 -25.84 -22.93
C MET A 22 -64.37 -27.09 -22.46
N VAL A 23 -63.05 -27.11 -22.65
CA VAL A 23 -62.20 -28.24 -22.25
C VAL A 23 -61.34 -27.81 -21.06
N PRO A 24 -61.28 -28.58 -19.95
CA PRO A 24 -60.44 -28.25 -18.82
C PRO A 24 -58.96 -28.33 -19.19
N LEU A 25 -58.18 -27.32 -18.80
CA LEU A 25 -56.75 -27.20 -19.16
C LEU A 25 -55.91 -28.37 -18.64
N SER A 26 -56.32 -28.99 -17.52
CA SER A 26 -55.71 -30.18 -16.92
C SER A 26 -55.73 -31.42 -17.83
N SER A 27 -56.64 -31.49 -18.81
CA SER A 27 -56.71 -32.60 -19.76
C SER A 27 -55.67 -32.54 -20.88
N ILE A 28 -55.01 -31.38 -21.06
CA ILE A 28 -54.07 -31.11 -22.15
C ILE A 28 -52.65 -30.82 -21.62
N VAL A 29 -52.53 -30.36 -20.37
CA VAL A 29 -51.26 -29.94 -19.76
C VAL A 29 -50.86 -30.89 -18.63
N LYS A 30 -49.59 -31.32 -18.61
CA LYS A 30 -48.99 -32.03 -17.47
C LYS A 30 -48.21 -31.05 -16.60
N VAL A 31 -48.75 -30.70 -15.44
CA VAL A 31 -48.05 -29.87 -14.45
C VAL A 31 -47.07 -30.75 -13.68
N ARG A 32 -45.83 -30.29 -13.53
CA ARG A 32 -44.81 -30.91 -12.69
C ARG A 32 -44.21 -29.85 -11.77
N GLU A 33 -44.22 -30.13 -10.48
CA GLU A 33 -43.47 -29.31 -9.54
C GLU A 33 -41.98 -29.62 -9.68
N ALA A 34 -41.19 -28.58 -9.90
CA ALA A 34 -39.75 -28.66 -9.95
C ALA A 34 -39.15 -27.52 -9.13
N VAL A 35 -38.13 -27.83 -8.35
CA VAL A 35 -37.36 -26.82 -7.64
C VAL A 35 -36.37 -26.22 -8.62
N SER A 36 -36.66 -25.00 -9.08
CA SER A 36 -35.76 -24.23 -9.93
C SER A 36 -35.14 -23.07 -9.14
N PRO A 37 -33.86 -22.74 -9.37
CA PRO A 37 -33.27 -21.52 -8.81
C PRO A 37 -34.08 -20.28 -9.23
N ARG A 38 -34.38 -19.38 -8.29
CA ARG A 38 -35.08 -18.12 -8.59
C ARG A 38 -34.29 -17.21 -9.54
N GLU A 39 -32.96 -17.29 -9.46
CA GLU A 39 -32.04 -16.51 -10.29
C GLU A 39 -30.84 -17.36 -10.72
N LEU A 40 -30.43 -17.22 -11.98
CA LEU A 40 -29.22 -17.82 -12.52
C LEU A 40 -28.17 -16.71 -12.64
N ASN A 41 -27.32 -16.62 -11.62
CA ASN A 41 -26.26 -15.62 -11.60
C ASN A 41 -25.18 -15.96 -12.62
N HIS A 42 -24.67 -14.91 -13.26
CA HIS A 42 -23.58 -15.00 -14.21
C HIS A 42 -22.46 -14.07 -13.77
N PHE A 43 -21.23 -14.53 -13.92
CA PHE A 43 -20.03 -13.73 -13.69
C PHE A 43 -19.08 -13.98 -14.86
N ASN A 44 -18.61 -12.91 -15.50
CA ASN A 44 -17.81 -12.97 -16.72
C ASN A 44 -18.40 -13.91 -17.78
N GLN A 45 -19.71 -13.76 -18.06
CA GLN A 45 -20.46 -14.55 -19.06
C GLN A 45 -20.58 -16.05 -18.77
N ARG A 46 -20.15 -16.53 -17.59
CA ARG A 46 -20.30 -17.93 -17.16
C ARG A 46 -21.28 -18.01 -15.99
N ARG A 47 -22.08 -19.09 -15.94
CA ARG A 47 -22.95 -19.35 -14.79
C ARG A 47 -22.09 -19.48 -13.53
N SER A 48 -22.42 -18.72 -12.50
CA SER A 48 -21.61 -18.61 -11.30
C SER A 48 -22.45 -18.74 -10.03
N VAL A 49 -21.77 -19.09 -8.94
CA VAL A 49 -22.31 -19.04 -7.59
C VAL A 49 -21.38 -18.14 -6.78
N SER A 50 -21.94 -17.09 -6.18
CA SER A 50 -21.18 -16.18 -5.33
C SER A 50 -21.01 -16.77 -3.95
N ILE A 51 -19.77 -16.88 -3.50
CA ILE A 51 -19.41 -17.28 -2.13
C ILE A 51 -18.86 -16.05 -1.42
N THR A 52 -19.46 -15.68 -0.30
CA THR A 52 -19.02 -14.58 0.55
C THR A 52 -18.64 -15.11 1.93
N ALA A 53 -17.56 -14.57 2.48
CA ALA A 53 -17.09 -14.92 3.81
C ALA A 53 -16.39 -13.70 4.44
N ASN A 54 -16.51 -13.59 5.77
CA ASN A 54 -15.72 -12.64 6.55
C ASN A 54 -14.45 -13.32 7.03
N LEU A 55 -13.39 -12.54 7.16
CA LEU A 55 -12.10 -13.02 7.64
C LEU A 55 -12.17 -13.29 9.15
N ALA A 56 -11.66 -14.45 9.57
CA ALA A 56 -11.54 -14.75 10.99
C ALA A 56 -10.50 -13.80 11.65
N PRO A 57 -10.67 -13.43 12.93
CA PRO A 57 -9.71 -12.58 13.63
C PRO A 57 -8.29 -13.15 13.56
N GLY A 58 -7.32 -12.32 13.17
CA GLY A 58 -5.90 -12.69 13.10
C GLY A 58 -5.43 -13.31 11.78
N TYR A 59 -6.32 -13.57 10.82
CA TYR A 59 -5.93 -14.02 9.48
C TYR A 59 -5.75 -12.85 8.52
N ALA A 60 -4.83 -12.97 7.56
CA ALA A 60 -4.68 -12.01 6.48
C ALA A 60 -5.51 -12.42 5.25
N LEU A 61 -5.94 -11.43 4.45
CA LEU A 61 -6.70 -11.68 3.22
C LEU A 61 -5.94 -12.61 2.26
N GLY A 62 -4.62 -12.43 2.13
CA GLY A 62 -3.78 -13.29 1.28
C GLY A 62 -3.82 -14.76 1.70
N GLU A 63 -3.79 -15.05 3.00
CA GLU A 63 -3.86 -16.41 3.53
C GLU A 63 -5.23 -17.05 3.26
N ALA A 64 -6.31 -16.28 3.46
CA ALA A 64 -7.66 -16.74 3.16
C ALA A 64 -7.87 -17.02 1.66
N LEU A 65 -7.34 -16.16 0.79
CA LEU A 65 -7.40 -16.37 -0.66
C LEU A 65 -6.60 -17.58 -1.09
N GLN A 66 -5.43 -17.81 -0.50
CA GLN A 66 -4.62 -18.99 -0.78
C GLN A 66 -5.32 -20.27 -0.30
N PHE A 67 -5.91 -20.25 0.90
CA PHE A 67 -6.72 -21.35 1.41
C PHE A 67 -7.93 -21.65 0.49
N MET A 68 -8.61 -20.62 0.00
CA MET A 68 -9.72 -20.77 -0.95
C MET A 68 -9.25 -21.38 -2.28
N ASP A 69 -8.13 -20.90 -2.84
CA ASP A 69 -7.55 -21.44 -4.07
C ASP A 69 -7.16 -22.93 -3.88
N ASP A 70 -6.54 -23.28 -2.76
CA ASP A 70 -6.13 -24.65 -2.45
C ASP A 70 -7.33 -25.58 -2.25
N THR A 71 -8.38 -25.10 -1.60
CA THR A 71 -9.62 -25.86 -1.38
C THR A 71 -10.38 -26.04 -2.69
N ALA A 72 -10.46 -24.99 -3.52
CA ALA A 72 -11.08 -25.04 -4.83
C ALA A 72 -10.41 -26.11 -5.71
N ARG A 73 -9.08 -26.20 -5.71
CA ARG A 73 -8.35 -27.24 -6.45
C ARG A 73 -8.65 -28.67 -5.99
N LYS A 74 -9.03 -28.86 -4.73
CA LYS A 74 -9.33 -30.19 -4.15
C LYS A 74 -10.78 -30.61 -4.37
N VAL A 75 -11.72 -29.67 -4.30
CA VAL A 75 -13.16 -29.96 -4.26
C VAL A 75 -13.82 -29.78 -5.63
N LEU A 76 -13.33 -28.87 -6.47
CA LEU A 76 -13.98 -28.56 -7.75
C LEU A 76 -13.61 -29.58 -8.83
N PRO A 77 -14.62 -30.11 -9.56
CA PRO A 77 -14.37 -30.93 -10.74
C PRO A 77 -13.71 -30.15 -11.88
N PRO A 78 -13.09 -30.83 -12.87
CA PRO A 78 -12.60 -30.20 -14.09
C PRO A 78 -13.69 -29.39 -14.80
N GLY A 79 -13.34 -28.20 -15.28
CA GLY A 79 -14.25 -27.29 -16.01
C GLY A 79 -14.84 -26.15 -15.16
N TYR A 80 -14.72 -26.22 -13.84
CA TYR A 80 -15.03 -25.12 -12.92
C TYR A 80 -13.84 -24.17 -12.78
N ALA A 81 -14.10 -22.87 -12.70
CA ALA A 81 -13.10 -21.84 -12.48
C ALA A 81 -13.53 -20.96 -11.31
N THR A 82 -12.55 -20.50 -10.52
CA THR A 82 -12.76 -19.52 -9.47
C THR A 82 -12.34 -18.15 -9.96
N GLU A 83 -13.16 -17.14 -9.64
CA GLU A 83 -12.81 -15.75 -9.92
C GLU A 83 -13.09 -14.89 -8.69
N LEU A 84 -12.17 -13.95 -8.43
CA LEU A 84 -12.30 -13.00 -7.33
C LEU A 84 -13.11 -11.78 -7.77
N ASN A 85 -13.77 -11.15 -6.80
CA ASN A 85 -14.54 -9.92 -6.99
C ASN A 85 -14.19 -8.90 -5.89
N GLY A 86 -14.46 -7.62 -6.15
CA GLY A 86 -14.26 -6.51 -5.21
C GLY A 86 -12.83 -6.42 -4.67
N VAL A 87 -12.71 -6.24 -3.34
CA VAL A 87 -11.43 -6.05 -2.64
C VAL A 87 -10.48 -7.23 -2.83
N SER A 88 -10.99 -8.46 -2.90
CA SER A 88 -10.16 -9.65 -3.13
C SER A 88 -9.52 -9.66 -4.53
N ARG A 89 -10.27 -9.19 -5.55
CA ARG A 89 -9.74 -9.03 -6.90
C ARG A 89 -8.65 -7.97 -6.92
N GLU A 90 -8.93 -6.82 -6.32
CA GLU A 90 -7.99 -5.70 -6.25
C GLU A 90 -6.70 -6.08 -5.52
N PHE A 91 -6.79 -6.80 -4.40
CA PHE A 91 -5.63 -7.33 -3.71
C PHE A 91 -4.78 -8.22 -4.63
N ARG A 92 -5.39 -9.15 -5.38
CA ARG A 92 -4.64 -10.06 -6.27
C ARG A 92 -4.06 -9.37 -7.51
N SER A 93 -4.80 -8.46 -8.13
CA SER A 93 -4.32 -7.71 -9.30
C SER A 93 -3.20 -6.73 -8.92
N SER A 94 -3.31 -6.10 -7.75
CA SER A 94 -2.40 -5.01 -7.35
C SER A 94 -1.14 -5.52 -6.62
N SER A 95 -1.19 -6.66 -5.94
CA SER A 95 -0.06 -7.16 -5.14
C SER A 95 1.22 -7.39 -5.96
N GLY A 96 1.11 -7.93 -7.18
CA GLY A 96 2.27 -8.17 -8.04
C GLY A 96 2.84 -6.89 -8.68
N ALA A 97 1.95 -6.01 -9.14
CA ALA A 97 2.34 -4.77 -9.81
C ALA A 97 2.98 -3.76 -8.84
N LEU A 98 2.43 -3.63 -7.62
CA LEU A 98 2.94 -2.68 -6.63
C LEU A 98 4.32 -3.06 -6.10
N GLY A 99 4.63 -4.35 -5.96
CA GLY A 99 5.97 -4.80 -5.60
C GLY A 99 7.03 -4.42 -6.64
N LEU A 100 6.70 -4.58 -7.94
CA LEU A 100 7.58 -4.15 -9.03
C LEU A 100 7.77 -2.62 -9.04
N VAL A 101 6.69 -1.86 -8.90
CA VAL A 101 6.75 -0.38 -8.84
C VAL A 101 7.59 0.08 -7.65
N PHE A 102 7.46 -0.57 -6.48
CA PHE A 102 8.25 -0.27 -5.30
C PHE A 102 9.76 -0.53 -5.54
N ALA A 103 10.12 -1.68 -6.12
CA ALA A 103 11.50 -2.00 -6.45
C ALA A 103 12.09 -1.02 -7.49
N LEU A 104 11.31 -0.68 -8.52
CA LEU A 104 11.71 0.32 -9.51
C LEU A 104 11.86 1.71 -8.90
N ALA A 105 10.99 2.10 -7.95
CA ALA A 105 11.10 3.37 -7.25
C ALA A 105 12.37 3.44 -6.40
N LEU A 106 12.70 2.38 -5.65
CA LEU A 106 13.95 2.30 -4.90
C LEU A 106 15.19 2.35 -5.81
N LEU A 107 15.14 1.66 -6.95
CA LEU A 107 16.20 1.71 -7.95
C LEU A 107 16.36 3.12 -8.52
N PHE A 108 15.25 3.79 -8.87
CA PHE A 108 15.29 5.16 -9.36
C PHE A 108 15.85 6.14 -8.32
N ILE A 109 15.39 6.05 -7.06
CA ILE A 109 15.92 6.87 -5.96
C ILE A 109 17.43 6.60 -5.79
N PHE A 110 17.84 5.33 -5.80
CA PHE A 110 19.26 4.97 -5.74
C PHE A 110 20.08 5.61 -6.85
N LEU A 111 19.63 5.52 -8.11
CA LEU A 111 20.33 6.06 -9.26
C LEU A 111 20.39 7.59 -9.24
N VAL A 112 19.29 8.26 -8.92
CA VAL A 112 19.23 9.72 -8.82
C VAL A 112 20.14 10.22 -7.71
N LEU A 113 20.10 9.59 -6.53
CA LEU A 113 21.01 9.94 -5.43
C LEU A 113 22.47 9.60 -5.79
N SER A 114 22.71 8.54 -6.55
CA SER A 114 24.07 8.19 -6.99
C SER A 114 24.67 9.24 -7.90
N ALA A 115 23.85 9.78 -8.81
CA ALA A 115 24.24 10.92 -9.63
C ALA A 115 24.44 12.18 -8.78
N GLN A 116 23.53 12.44 -7.83
CA GLN A 116 23.59 13.64 -6.97
C GLN A 116 24.84 13.67 -6.06
N PHE A 117 25.20 12.55 -5.45
CA PHE A 117 26.35 12.44 -4.54
C PHE A 117 27.65 12.04 -5.25
N GLU A 118 27.63 11.84 -6.57
CA GLU A 118 28.72 11.25 -7.36
C GLU A 118 29.28 9.97 -6.67
N SER A 119 28.37 9.17 -6.12
CA SER A 119 28.69 8.05 -5.23
C SER A 119 27.66 6.95 -5.24
N PHE A 120 28.11 5.70 -5.31
CA PHE A 120 27.24 4.53 -5.10
C PHE A 120 27.13 4.13 -3.63
N VAL A 121 28.06 4.60 -2.77
CA VAL A 121 28.07 4.23 -1.35
C VAL A 121 27.09 5.11 -0.56
N ASP A 122 27.10 6.42 -0.80
CA ASP A 122 26.29 7.39 -0.06
C ASP A 122 24.78 7.08 -0.20
N PRO A 123 24.24 6.83 -1.41
CA PRO A 123 22.84 6.43 -1.59
C PRO A 123 22.52 5.08 -0.95
N PHE A 124 23.46 4.13 -0.96
CA PHE A 124 23.26 2.84 -0.32
C PHE A 124 23.08 3.00 1.20
N VAL A 125 23.92 3.83 1.82
CA VAL A 125 23.81 4.15 3.25
C VAL A 125 22.48 4.85 3.56
N ILE A 126 22.05 5.79 2.72
CA ILE A 126 20.77 6.50 2.87
C ILE A 126 19.59 5.52 2.76
N LEU A 127 19.60 4.61 1.78
CA LEU A 127 18.51 3.67 1.55
C LEU A 127 18.43 2.57 2.61
N LEU A 128 19.49 2.33 3.38
CA LEU A 128 19.44 1.41 4.52
C LEU A 128 18.46 1.87 5.61
N ALA A 129 18.13 3.17 5.65
CA ALA A 129 17.08 3.71 6.51
C ALA A 129 15.67 3.21 6.14
N VAL A 130 15.44 2.83 4.88
CA VAL A 130 14.11 2.45 4.37
C VAL A 130 13.64 1.11 4.96
N PRO A 131 14.39 0.00 4.90
CA PRO A 131 13.98 -1.23 5.55
C PRO A 131 13.74 -1.06 7.06
N LEU A 132 14.53 -0.22 7.72
CA LEU A 132 14.38 0.06 9.16
C LEU A 132 13.06 0.79 9.46
N SER A 133 12.67 1.77 8.65
CA SER A 133 11.37 2.45 8.82
C SER A 133 10.20 1.54 8.48
N MET A 134 10.36 0.64 7.51
CA MET A 134 9.34 -0.35 7.17
C MET A 134 9.04 -1.28 8.34
N VAL A 135 10.04 -1.70 9.12
CA VAL A 135 9.81 -2.46 10.36
C VAL A 135 8.89 -1.70 11.31
N GLY A 136 9.09 -0.39 11.47
CA GLY A 136 8.22 0.47 12.28
C GLY A 136 6.79 0.57 11.75
N ALA A 137 6.64 0.74 10.44
CA ALA A 137 5.33 0.81 9.80
C ALA A 137 4.54 -0.51 9.93
N LEU A 138 5.21 -1.64 9.65
CA LEU A 138 4.61 -2.97 9.74
C LEU A 138 4.29 -3.34 11.19
N ALA A 139 5.15 -2.97 12.15
CA ALA A 139 4.88 -3.16 13.57
C ALA A 139 3.65 -2.37 14.01
N ALA A 140 3.51 -1.10 13.60
CA ALA A 140 2.34 -0.29 13.93
C ALA A 140 1.06 -0.86 13.33
N LEU A 141 1.08 -1.26 12.05
CA LEU A 141 -0.07 -1.93 11.42
C LEU A 141 -0.47 -3.20 12.17
N LYS A 142 0.51 -4.04 12.54
CA LYS A 142 0.25 -5.27 13.28
C LYS A 142 -0.37 -5.00 14.66
N LEU A 143 0.11 -3.98 15.36
CA LEU A 143 -0.40 -3.58 16.68
C LEU A 143 -1.82 -3.01 16.61
N THR A 144 -2.18 -2.35 15.50
CA THR A 144 -3.48 -1.70 15.33
C THR A 144 -4.50 -2.57 14.58
N GLY A 145 -4.13 -3.79 14.21
CA GLY A 145 -4.99 -4.72 13.48
C GLY A 145 -5.17 -4.39 12.00
N GLY A 146 -4.30 -3.53 11.44
CA GLY A 146 -4.26 -3.23 10.02
C GLY A 146 -3.70 -4.37 9.18
N THR A 147 -4.00 -4.38 7.89
CA THR A 147 -3.50 -5.36 6.93
C THR A 147 -2.68 -4.69 5.83
N LEU A 148 -1.87 -5.49 5.13
CA LEU A 148 -1.15 -5.02 3.96
C LEU A 148 -2.09 -5.01 2.76
N ASN A 149 -2.54 -3.83 2.35
CA ASN A 149 -3.35 -3.60 1.17
C ASN A 149 -2.86 -2.37 0.37
N VAL A 150 -3.60 -2.01 -0.69
CA VAL A 150 -3.22 -0.91 -1.59
C VAL A 150 -2.97 0.41 -0.84
N TYR A 151 -3.81 0.76 0.14
CA TYR A 151 -3.65 1.99 0.93
C TYR A 151 -2.39 1.95 1.79
N SER A 152 -2.18 0.88 2.55
CA SER A 152 -0.96 0.72 3.36
C SER A 152 0.32 0.72 2.49
N GLN A 153 0.26 0.17 1.27
CA GLN A 153 1.39 0.14 0.33
C GLN A 153 1.70 1.53 -0.23
N ILE A 154 0.68 2.33 -0.56
CA ILE A 154 0.87 3.75 -0.90
C ILE A 154 1.55 4.48 0.27
N GLY A 155 1.09 4.23 1.50
CA GLY A 155 1.73 4.76 2.71
C GLY A 155 3.21 4.36 2.84
N LEU A 156 3.55 3.10 2.52
CA LEU A 156 4.94 2.62 2.55
C LEU A 156 5.79 3.32 1.48
N ILE A 157 5.27 3.53 0.27
CA ILE A 157 5.96 4.29 -0.79
C ILE A 157 6.20 5.73 -0.35
N THR A 158 5.20 6.40 0.24
CA THR A 158 5.38 7.76 0.78
C THR A 158 6.42 7.78 1.90
N LEU A 159 6.41 6.77 2.78
CA LEU A 159 7.37 6.64 3.87
C LEU A 159 8.81 6.56 3.39
N VAL A 160 9.08 5.90 2.24
CA VAL A 160 10.41 5.87 1.61
C VAL A 160 10.92 7.30 1.45
N GLY A 161 10.19 8.17 0.75
CA GLY A 161 10.62 9.55 0.52
C GLY A 161 10.81 10.35 1.81
N LEU A 162 9.89 10.18 2.78
CA LEU A 162 9.95 10.88 4.06
C LEU A 162 11.18 10.49 4.89
N ILE A 163 11.50 9.20 4.97
CA ILE A 163 12.65 8.73 5.75
C ILE A 163 13.98 8.98 5.02
N THR A 164 14.00 8.81 3.69
CA THR A 164 15.19 9.07 2.87
C THR A 164 15.66 10.51 3.03
N LYS A 165 14.74 11.49 3.21
CA LYS A 165 15.10 12.89 3.53
C LYS A 165 16.03 13.00 4.75
N HIS A 166 15.78 12.23 5.81
CA HIS A 166 16.62 12.27 7.02
C HIS A 166 18.02 11.73 6.75
N GLY A 167 18.11 10.61 6.01
CA GLY A 167 19.38 10.04 5.58
C GLY A 167 20.17 11.00 4.68
N ILE A 168 19.52 11.61 3.68
CA ILE A 168 20.12 12.61 2.78
C ILE A 168 20.74 13.75 3.60
N LEU A 169 19.99 14.35 4.53
CA LEU A 169 20.47 15.49 5.31
C LEU A 169 21.71 15.17 6.16
N ILE A 170 21.77 13.97 6.75
CA ILE A 170 22.91 13.55 7.58
C ILE A 170 24.14 13.33 6.69
N VAL A 171 23.99 12.61 5.58
CA VAL A 171 25.10 12.26 4.69
C VAL A 171 25.62 13.49 3.94
N GLU A 172 24.73 14.35 3.45
CA GLU A 172 25.09 15.61 2.80
C GLU A 172 25.88 16.53 3.73
N PHE A 173 25.41 16.73 4.97
CA PHE A 173 26.12 17.58 5.92
C PHE A 173 27.45 16.97 6.38
N SER A 174 27.50 15.64 6.50
CA SER A 174 28.76 14.95 6.76
C SER A 174 29.75 15.18 5.62
N ASN A 175 29.31 15.08 4.35
CA ASN A 175 30.15 15.35 3.19
C ASN A 175 30.60 16.82 3.13
N GLN A 176 29.73 17.79 3.41
CA GLN A 176 30.07 19.20 3.45
C GLN A 176 31.16 19.49 4.50
N LEU A 177 31.02 18.95 5.72
CA LEU A 177 32.03 19.11 6.77
C LEU A 177 33.36 18.45 6.41
N ARG A 178 33.32 17.31 5.71
CA ARG A 178 34.53 16.65 5.19
C ARG A 178 35.23 17.46 4.09
N GLN A 179 34.47 18.13 3.22
CA GLN A 179 35.01 19.06 2.22
C GLN A 179 35.67 20.29 2.89
N GLN A 180 35.20 20.70 4.06
CA GLN A 180 35.84 21.73 4.90
C GLN A 180 37.08 21.22 5.66
N GLY A 181 37.53 19.99 5.41
CA GLY A 181 38.73 19.42 6.02
C GLY A 181 38.52 18.74 7.37
N ARG A 182 37.28 18.57 7.85
CA ARG A 182 37.00 17.81 9.08
C ARG A 182 37.28 16.32 8.87
N SER A 183 37.79 15.66 9.92
CA SER A 183 37.91 14.19 9.93
C SER A 183 36.53 13.53 9.84
N LEU A 184 36.46 12.31 9.28
CA LEU A 184 35.21 11.57 9.08
C LEU A 184 34.37 11.49 10.36
N GLN A 185 34.97 11.11 11.48
CA GLN A 185 34.24 10.96 12.75
C GLN A 185 33.70 12.30 13.26
N GLN A 186 34.50 13.37 13.20
CA GLN A 186 34.07 14.70 13.62
C GLN A 186 32.92 15.20 12.75
N ALA A 187 33.04 15.06 11.43
CA ALA A 187 32.02 15.48 10.48
C ALA A 187 30.68 14.77 10.72
N VAL A 188 30.70 13.46 10.98
CA VAL A 188 29.48 12.67 11.21
C VAL A 188 28.79 13.06 12.52
N ILE A 189 29.57 13.22 13.61
CA ILE A 189 29.03 13.60 14.92
C ILE A 189 28.44 15.02 14.86
N GLU A 190 29.17 15.95 14.23
CA GLU A 190 28.73 17.34 14.07
C GLU A 190 27.49 17.43 13.16
N ALA A 191 27.48 16.75 12.01
CA ALA A 191 26.32 16.67 11.13
C ALA A 191 25.09 16.09 11.84
N ALA A 192 25.24 14.96 12.54
CA ALA A 192 24.14 14.35 13.30
C ALA A 192 23.60 15.29 14.37
N SER A 193 24.49 16.00 15.09
CA SER A 193 24.10 16.96 16.13
C SER A 193 23.35 18.17 15.57
N LEU A 194 23.82 18.74 14.46
CA LEU A 194 23.18 19.88 13.80
C LEU A 194 21.82 19.51 13.20
N ARG A 195 21.69 18.28 12.68
CA ARG A 195 20.46 17.80 12.02
C ARG A 195 19.43 17.18 12.96
N LEU A 196 19.81 16.83 14.18
CA LEU A 196 18.90 16.23 15.17
C LEU A 196 17.63 17.06 15.37
N ARG A 197 17.75 18.37 15.66
CA ARG A 197 16.58 19.24 15.91
C ARG A 197 15.67 19.36 14.66
N PRO A 198 16.17 19.69 13.45
CA PRO A 198 15.35 19.71 12.24
C PRO A 198 14.68 18.36 11.90
N ILE A 199 15.39 17.24 12.07
CA ILE A 199 14.84 15.90 11.81
C ILE A 199 13.69 15.59 12.76
N LEU A 200 13.86 15.86 14.05
CA LEU A 200 12.80 15.66 15.05
C LEU A 200 11.62 16.60 14.83
N MET A 201 11.86 17.86 14.44
CA MET A 201 10.79 18.81 14.12
C MET A 201 9.91 18.31 12.97
N THR A 202 10.54 17.88 11.87
CA THR A 202 9.80 17.39 10.69
C THR A 202 9.11 16.05 10.96
N THR A 203 9.75 15.16 11.71
CA THR A 203 9.13 13.90 12.17
C THR A 203 7.92 14.19 13.06
N GLY A 204 8.06 15.07 14.05
CA GLY A 204 6.98 15.45 14.95
C GLY A 204 5.80 16.06 14.20
N ALA A 205 6.05 17.00 13.28
CA ALA A 205 5.01 17.59 12.45
C ALA A 205 4.26 16.56 11.60
N MET A 206 4.99 15.63 10.96
CA MET A 206 4.39 14.59 10.13
C MET A 206 3.59 13.59 10.97
N VAL A 207 4.14 13.13 12.11
CA VAL A 207 3.47 12.18 13.01
C VAL A 207 2.21 12.80 13.59
N LEU A 208 2.29 14.02 14.12
CA LEU A 208 1.13 14.72 14.66
C LEU A 208 0.09 15.05 13.58
N GLY A 209 0.53 15.36 12.35
CA GLY A 209 -0.36 15.58 11.21
C GLY A 209 -1.03 14.30 10.69
N ALA A 210 -0.36 13.15 10.79
CA ALA A 210 -0.90 11.84 10.40
C ALA A 210 -1.75 11.19 11.51
N LEU A 211 -1.63 11.64 12.76
CA LEU A 211 -2.34 11.07 13.89
C LEU A 211 -3.88 11.14 13.77
N PRO A 212 -4.49 12.25 13.30
CA PRO A 212 -5.93 12.29 13.04
C PRO A 212 -6.39 11.31 11.97
N LEU A 213 -5.55 11.01 10.97
CA LEU A 213 -5.85 10.01 9.95
C LEU A 213 -5.81 8.60 10.55
N ALA A 214 -4.77 8.32 11.35
CA ALA A 214 -4.57 7.05 12.04
C ALA A 214 -5.71 6.73 13.04
N LEU A 215 -6.29 7.76 13.66
CA LEU A 215 -7.39 7.65 14.63
C LEU A 215 -8.76 7.99 14.03
N SER A 216 -8.87 8.16 12.72
CA SER A 216 -10.12 8.60 12.09
C SER A 216 -11.24 7.58 12.25
N SER A 217 -12.48 8.05 12.48
CA SER A 217 -13.68 7.21 12.56
C SER A 217 -14.70 7.60 11.49
N GLY A 218 -15.66 6.70 11.20
CA GLY A 218 -16.74 6.95 10.25
C GLY A 218 -16.46 6.45 8.82
N ALA A 219 -17.15 7.04 7.84
CA ALA A 219 -17.08 6.59 6.45
C ALA A 219 -15.65 6.69 5.89
N GLY A 220 -15.14 5.60 5.31
CA GLY A 220 -13.79 5.52 4.77
C GLY A 220 -12.67 5.52 5.83
N ALA A 221 -12.99 5.27 7.10
CA ALA A 221 -11.97 5.19 8.16
C ALA A 221 -10.97 4.06 7.91
N GLU A 222 -11.41 2.91 7.40
CA GLU A 222 -10.55 1.75 7.14
C GLU A 222 -9.32 2.11 6.28
N SER A 223 -9.51 2.84 5.18
CA SER A 223 -8.43 3.22 4.27
C SER A 223 -7.52 4.31 4.85
N ARG A 224 -8.11 5.31 5.53
CA ARG A 224 -7.35 6.41 6.16
C ARG A 224 -6.50 5.92 7.33
N GLN A 225 -7.05 5.04 8.17
CA GLN A 225 -6.35 4.49 9.32
C GLN A 225 -5.10 3.71 8.89
N GLN A 226 -5.19 2.91 7.81
CA GLN A 226 -4.05 2.13 7.32
C GLN A 226 -2.89 3.01 6.84
N ILE A 227 -3.17 4.05 6.03
CA ILE A 227 -2.12 5.02 5.61
C ILE A 227 -1.57 5.77 6.83
N GLY A 228 -2.45 6.22 7.73
CA GLY A 228 -2.08 6.96 8.93
C GLY A 228 -1.13 6.17 9.83
N TRP A 229 -1.45 4.91 10.14
CA TRP A 229 -0.62 4.06 10.99
C TRP A 229 0.72 3.70 10.36
N VAL A 230 0.79 3.53 9.03
CA VAL A 230 2.06 3.34 8.32
C VAL A 230 2.97 4.55 8.51
N ILE A 231 2.46 5.76 8.33
CA ILE A 231 3.24 6.99 8.49
C ILE A 231 3.63 7.19 9.95
N VAL A 232 2.69 7.07 10.89
CA VAL A 232 2.96 7.28 12.32
C VAL A 232 3.99 6.28 12.84
N GLY A 233 3.79 4.98 12.59
CA GLY A 233 4.70 3.94 13.03
C GLY A 233 6.06 3.99 12.34
N GLY A 234 6.02 4.15 11.01
CA GLY A 234 7.20 4.21 10.17
C GLY A 234 8.09 5.40 10.47
N MET A 235 7.52 6.59 10.66
CA MET A 235 8.28 7.78 11.04
C MET A 235 8.76 7.72 12.49
N SER A 236 7.94 7.28 13.44
CA SER A 236 8.34 7.27 14.85
C SER A 236 9.52 6.33 15.11
N LEU A 237 9.38 5.06 14.71
CA LEU A 237 10.46 4.08 14.91
C LEU A 237 11.56 4.25 13.86
N GLY A 238 11.20 4.54 12.61
CA GLY A 238 12.16 4.72 11.53
C GLY A 238 13.08 5.91 11.76
N THR A 239 12.58 7.06 12.21
CA THR A 239 13.44 8.22 12.51
C THR A 239 14.37 7.89 13.67
N LEU A 240 13.88 7.26 14.74
CA LEU A 240 14.71 6.82 15.86
C LEU A 240 15.88 5.96 15.36
N LEU A 241 15.58 4.90 14.59
CA LEU A 241 16.60 4.01 14.05
C LEU A 241 17.52 4.72 13.06
N THR A 242 17.00 5.58 12.19
CA THR A 242 17.76 6.30 11.15
C THR A 242 18.81 7.22 11.76
N ILE A 243 18.46 7.97 12.81
CA ILE A 243 19.38 8.92 13.47
C ILE A 243 20.60 8.20 14.07
N PHE A 244 20.48 6.94 14.50
CA PHE A 244 21.61 6.17 15.03
C PHE A 244 22.31 5.33 13.97
N VAL A 245 21.54 4.63 13.12
CA VAL A 245 22.09 3.66 12.18
C VAL A 245 22.75 4.35 10.98
N VAL A 246 22.19 5.43 10.45
CA VAL A 246 22.78 6.11 9.29
C VAL A 246 24.17 6.68 9.60
N PRO A 247 24.40 7.43 10.69
CA PRO A 247 25.74 7.88 11.06
C PRO A 247 26.72 6.73 11.28
N ALA A 248 26.28 5.67 11.97
CA ALA A 248 27.12 4.50 12.26
C ALA A 248 27.55 3.80 10.96
N VAL A 249 26.60 3.48 10.08
CA VAL A 249 26.88 2.81 8.81
C VAL A 249 27.69 3.71 7.88
N TYR A 250 27.38 5.01 7.84
CA TYR A 250 28.19 5.96 7.08
C TYR A 250 29.64 5.98 7.58
N SER A 251 29.88 6.01 8.90
CA SER A 251 31.25 5.97 9.44
C SER A 251 32.03 4.70 9.08
N LEU A 252 31.34 3.58 8.85
CA LEU A 252 31.94 2.29 8.49
C LEU A 252 32.21 2.17 6.98
N LEU A 253 31.30 2.69 6.16
CA LEU A 253 31.33 2.53 4.70
C LEU A 253 31.89 3.75 3.96
N ALA A 254 32.00 4.90 4.61
CA ALA A 254 32.46 6.13 3.97
C ALA A 254 33.87 5.98 3.39
N ARG A 255 34.07 6.59 2.22
CA ARG A 255 35.35 6.60 1.51
C ARG A 255 36.44 7.25 2.37
N LYS A 256 37.68 6.77 2.25
CA LYS A 256 38.86 7.35 2.94
C LYS A 256 39.20 8.77 2.46
N GLN A 257 38.89 9.13 1.23
CA GLN A 257 39.12 10.48 0.68
C GLN A 257 37.81 11.29 0.67
N ALA A 258 37.91 12.59 0.98
CA ALA A 258 36.77 13.51 0.93
C ALA A 258 36.24 13.62 -0.52
N PRO A 259 34.92 13.69 -0.74
CA PRO A 259 34.37 14.03 -2.04
C PRO A 259 34.95 15.37 -2.51
N GLY A 260 35.29 15.49 -3.80
CA GLY A 260 35.79 16.75 -4.37
C GLY A 260 34.85 17.90 -4.07
N ALA A 261 35.39 19.11 -3.90
CA ALA A 261 34.59 20.29 -3.60
C ALA A 261 33.57 20.51 -4.74
N ASN A 262 32.30 20.68 -4.39
CA ASN A 262 31.35 21.27 -5.32
C ASN A 262 31.79 22.73 -5.51
N GLU A 263 32.38 23.03 -6.66
CA GLU A 263 32.57 24.41 -7.11
C GLU A 263 31.19 25.00 -7.41
N THR A 264 30.45 25.39 -6.36
CA THR A 264 29.42 26.41 -6.50
C THR A 264 30.17 27.70 -6.78
N PRO A 265 30.05 28.33 -7.97
CA PRO A 265 30.71 29.59 -8.24
C PRO A 265 30.23 30.59 -7.19
N ALA A 266 31.14 31.11 -6.39
CA ALA A 266 30.85 32.22 -5.51
C ALA A 266 30.29 33.36 -6.37
N GLU A 267 29.08 33.83 -6.04
CA GLU A 267 28.58 35.08 -6.57
C GLU A 267 29.65 36.15 -6.29
N PRO A 268 30.09 36.91 -7.31
CA PRO A 268 30.99 38.02 -7.08
C PRO A 268 30.31 39.01 -6.14
N ASP A 269 30.96 39.26 -5.02
CA ASP A 269 30.62 40.29 -4.05
C ASP A 269 30.48 41.63 -4.79
N ASP A 270 29.25 42.13 -4.89
CA ASP A 270 28.92 43.40 -5.54
C ASP A 270 29.29 44.57 -4.61
N ALA A 271 30.56 44.63 -4.25
CA ALA A 271 31.20 45.72 -3.51
C ALA A 271 31.71 46.77 -4.51
N ALA A 272 30.82 47.34 -5.32
CA ALA A 272 31.19 48.39 -6.28
C ALA A 272 30.12 49.47 -6.50
N HIS A 273 29.24 49.76 -5.53
CA HIS A 273 28.37 50.95 -5.56
C HIS A 273 28.53 51.81 -4.29
N SER A 274 29.75 52.26 -4.03
CA SER A 274 30.00 53.40 -3.14
C SER A 274 31.26 54.17 -3.56
N ALA A 275 31.32 54.58 -4.82
CA ALA A 275 32.21 55.64 -5.28
C ALA A 275 31.75 56.06 -6.68
N HIS A 276 30.97 57.15 -6.76
CA HIS A 276 31.10 58.23 -7.75
C HIS A 276 29.91 59.19 -7.62
N ALA A 277 30.24 60.40 -7.20
CA ALA A 277 29.62 61.71 -7.46
C ALA A 277 28.12 61.91 -7.15
#